data_AF-A0A1J5RS62-F1
#
_entry.id   AF-A0A1J5RS62-F1
#
_cell.length_a   1.000
_cell.length_b   1.000
_cell.length_c   1.000
_cell.angle_alpha   90.00
_cell.angle_beta   90.00
_cell.angle_gamma   90.00
#
_symmetry.space_group_name_H-M   'P 1'
#
loop_
_entity.id
_entity.type
_entity.pdbx_description
1 polymer ?
#
loop_
_entity_poly.entity_id
_entity_poly.type
_entity_poly.pdbx_seq_one_letter_code
_entity_poly.pdbx_strand_id
1 'polypeptide(L)'
;MDTILRRMPDYIKYITPQFSRTHINFQRVATIDTSNPFIARDIPTPDESFVVIRFRDPKRVDFPYMLKLIPSSFMSRANTLVVPGGKMSHAIEIILPPIMHDLIENKNK
;
A
#
# COMPACT_ATOMS: atom_id res chain seq x y z
N MET A 1 12.28 -24.30 -3.23
CA MET A 1 11.16 -24.36 -2.27
C MET A 1 11.66 -24.14 -0.83
N ASP A 2 12.72 -24.84 -0.43
CA ASP A 2 13.31 -24.80 0.92
C ASP A 2 13.63 -23.39 1.44
N THR A 3 14.14 -22.50 0.58
CA THR A 3 14.43 -21.11 0.97
C THR A 3 13.18 -20.35 1.40
N ILE A 4 12.03 -20.55 0.74
CA ILE A 4 10.78 -19.88 1.12
C ILE A 4 10.28 -20.45 2.44
N LEU A 5 10.22 -21.77 2.56
CA LEU A 5 9.77 -22.43 3.78
C LEU A 5 10.61 -22.04 5.00
N ARG A 6 11.93 -21.96 4.85
CA ARG A 6 12.83 -21.53 5.94
C ARG A 6 12.59 -20.09 6.40
N ARG A 7 12.09 -19.21 5.51
CA ARG A 7 11.79 -17.80 5.83
C ARG A 7 10.41 -17.59 6.45
N MET A 8 9.46 -18.51 6.22
CA MET A 8 8.07 -18.33 6.66
C MET A 8 7.92 -18.15 8.19
N PRO A 9 8.61 -18.91 9.06
CA PRO A 9 8.51 -18.71 10.50
C PRO A 9 8.90 -17.28 10.92
N ASP A 10 10.00 -16.75 10.39
CA ASP A 10 10.48 -15.41 10.71
C ASP A 10 9.61 -14.32 10.11
N TYR A 11 9.13 -14.51 8.88
CA TYR A 11 8.18 -13.59 8.24
C TYR A 11 6.91 -13.43 9.10
N ILE A 12 6.34 -14.54 9.56
CA ILE A 12 5.15 -14.52 10.42
C ILE A 12 5.47 -13.92 11.80
N LYS A 13 6.58 -14.32 12.43
CA LYS A 13 6.88 -13.92 13.81
C LYS A 13 7.32 -12.46 13.92
N TYR A 14 8.05 -11.95 12.93
CA TYR A 14 8.73 -10.66 13.05
C TYR A 14 8.29 -9.63 12.01
N ILE A 15 7.83 -10.03 10.81
CA ILE A 15 7.45 -9.07 9.75
C ILE A 15 5.96 -8.72 9.81
N THR A 16 5.06 -9.72 9.80
CA THR A 16 3.61 -9.45 9.75
C THR A 16 3.08 -8.59 10.90
N PRO A 17 3.57 -8.67 12.17
CA PRO A 17 3.08 -7.80 13.24
C PRO A 17 3.40 -6.31 13.02
N GLN A 18 4.42 -6.00 12.20
CA GLN A 18 4.79 -4.62 11.90
C GLN A 18 3.72 -3.92 11.05
N PHE A 19 3.02 -4.64 10.17
CA PHE A 19 1.94 -4.07 9.35
C PHE A 19 0.72 -3.63 10.17
N SER A 20 0.59 -4.10 11.42
CA SER A 20 -0.40 -3.60 12.37
C SER A 20 0.05 -2.31 13.06
N ARG A 21 1.35 -2.00 13.04
CA ARG A 21 1.98 -0.85 13.72
C ARG A 21 2.17 0.37 12.81
N THR A 22 2.01 0.22 11.50
CA THR A 22 2.01 1.32 10.53
C THR A 22 0.76 2.19 10.58
N HIS A 23 0.92 3.48 10.29
CA HIS A 23 -0.19 4.42 10.11
C HIS A 23 -0.89 4.25 8.77
N ILE A 24 -0.10 3.96 7.73
CA ILE A 24 -0.58 3.74 6.36
C ILE A 24 0.14 2.51 5.80
N ASN A 25 -0.61 1.58 5.23
CA ASN A 25 -0.06 0.43 4.50
C ASN A 25 -0.29 0.62 3.01
N PHE A 26 0.76 0.41 2.22
CA PHE A 26 0.68 0.30 0.77
C PHE A 26 0.93 -1.16 0.40
N GLN A 27 -0.13 -1.88 0.03
CA GLN A 27 -0.04 -3.28 -0.33
C GLN A 27 -0.23 -3.43 -1.84
N ARG A 28 0.80 -3.89 -2.54
CA ARG A 28 0.69 -4.23 -3.95
C ARG A 28 0.03 -5.60 -4.12
N VAL A 29 -0.96 -5.68 -5.01
CA VAL A 29 -1.74 -6.88 -5.31
C VAL A 29 -1.71 -7.10 -6.82
N ALA A 30 -1.16 -8.22 -7.26
CA ALA A 30 -1.13 -8.58 -8.68
C ALA A 30 -2.55 -8.90 -9.19
N THR A 31 -2.86 -8.47 -10.41
CA THR A 31 -4.11 -8.80 -11.10
C THR A 31 -3.95 -9.94 -12.11
N ILE A 32 -2.74 -10.48 -12.23
CA ILE A 32 -2.42 -11.67 -13.03
C ILE A 32 -2.40 -12.94 -12.18
N ASP A 33 -2.38 -14.10 -12.84
CA ASP A 33 -2.31 -15.39 -12.16
C ASP A 33 -0.98 -15.56 -11.40
N THR A 34 -1.09 -15.56 -10.08
CA THR A 34 0.00 -15.80 -9.12
C THR A 34 -0.28 -17.02 -8.25
N SER A 35 -1.20 -17.89 -8.67
CA SER A 35 -1.65 -19.08 -7.93
C SER A 35 -0.51 -20.05 -7.62
N ASN A 36 0.46 -20.18 -8.54
CA ASN A 36 1.70 -20.91 -8.33
C ASN A 36 2.93 -20.01 -8.54
N PRO A 37 3.47 -19.39 -7.47
CA PRO A 37 4.60 -18.47 -7.57
C PRO A 37 5.93 -19.16 -7.90
N PHE A 38 6.00 -20.50 -7.89
CA PHE A 38 7.23 -21.25 -8.17
C PHE A 38 7.47 -21.48 -9.66
N ILE A 39 6.44 -21.32 -10.48
CA ILE A 39 6.51 -21.46 -11.95
C ILE A 39 6.36 -20.11 -12.67
N ALA A 40 6.16 -19.03 -11.91
CA ALA A 40 6.03 -17.68 -12.46
C ALA A 40 7.32 -17.31 -13.20
N ARG A 41 7.19 -16.93 -14.48
CA ARG A 41 8.33 -16.56 -15.32
C ARG A 41 8.74 -15.11 -15.10
N ASP A 42 7.75 -14.24 -14.90
CA ASP A 42 7.92 -12.79 -14.82
C ASP A 42 7.30 -12.23 -13.54
N ILE A 43 7.90 -11.16 -13.04
CA ILE A 43 7.35 -10.39 -11.91
C ILE A 43 6.22 -9.52 -12.46
N PRO A 44 5.02 -9.50 -11.83
CA PRO A 44 3.94 -8.63 -12.26
C PRO A 44 4.43 -7.19 -12.44
N THR A 45 4.13 -6.57 -13.56
CA THR A 45 4.44 -5.16 -13.85
C THR A 45 3.51 -4.23 -13.06
N PRO A 46 3.84 -2.93 -12.89
CA PRO A 46 2.96 -2.00 -12.19
C PRO A 46 1.54 -1.95 -12.77
N ASP A 47 1.40 -2.06 -14.09
CA ASP A 47 0.09 -2.07 -14.77
C ASP A 47 -0.69 -3.37 -14.55
N GLU A 48 -0.01 -4.46 -14.20
CA GLU A 48 -0.59 -5.76 -13.80
C GLU A 48 -0.83 -5.86 -12.29
N SER A 49 -1.02 -4.72 -11.63
CA SER A 49 -1.26 -4.68 -10.19
C SER A 49 -2.10 -3.50 -9.76
N PHE A 50 -2.74 -3.64 -8.61
CA PHE A 50 -3.27 -2.52 -7.83
C PHE A 50 -2.41 -2.31 -6.58
N VAL A 51 -2.49 -1.11 -6.02
CA VAL A 51 -2.01 -0.83 -4.66
C VAL A 51 -3.20 -0.52 -3.77
N VAL A 52 -3.37 -1.33 -2.73
CA VAL A 52 -4.35 -1.16 -1.66
C VAL A 52 -3.71 -0.32 -0.57
N ILE A 53 -4.22 0.89 -0.39
CA ILE A 53 -3.73 1.89 0.57
C ILE A 53 -4.69 1.94 1.75
N ARG A 54 -4.27 1.37 2.88
CA ARG A 54 -5.08 1.32 4.10
C ARG A 54 -4.60 2.36 5.10
N PHE A 55 -5.51 3.23 5.53
CA PHE A 55 -5.26 4.21 6.58
C PHE A 55 -5.74 3.68 7.94
N ARG A 56 -4.90 3.81 8.98
CA ARG A 56 -5.28 3.44 10.35
C ARG A 56 -6.35 4.38 10.90
N ASP A 57 -6.16 5.69 10.72
CA ASP A 57 -7.12 6.73 11.13
C ASP A 57 -7.69 7.42 9.88
N PRO A 58 -8.88 7.01 9.40
CA PRO A 58 -9.48 7.60 8.20
C PRO A 58 -10.04 9.01 8.43
N LYS A 59 -10.21 9.47 9.68
CA LYS A 59 -10.84 10.76 9.97
C LYS A 59 -9.99 11.96 9.52
N ARG A 60 -8.69 11.74 9.33
CA ARG A 60 -7.72 12.75 8.90
C ARG A 60 -7.46 12.74 7.40
N VAL A 61 -8.26 12.00 6.63
CA VAL A 61 -8.00 11.71 5.22
C VAL A 61 -9.16 12.19 4.36
N ASP A 62 -8.88 13.06 3.39
CA ASP A 62 -9.85 13.50 2.39
C ASP A 62 -9.86 12.54 1.19
N PHE A 63 -10.63 11.46 1.30
CA PHE A 63 -10.77 10.48 0.21
C PHE A 63 -11.40 11.07 -1.07
N PRO A 64 -12.47 11.89 -1.02
CA PRO A 64 -12.99 12.55 -2.22
C PRO A 64 -11.93 13.35 -2.99
N TYR A 65 -11.05 14.07 -2.29
CA TYR A 65 -9.94 14.78 -2.91
C TYR A 65 -8.94 13.82 -3.58
N MET A 66 -8.54 12.76 -2.87
CA MET A 66 -7.62 11.75 -3.42
C MET A 66 -8.20 11.06 -4.67
N LEU A 67 -9.48 10.70 -4.65
CA LEU A 67 -10.16 10.06 -5.79
C LEU A 67 -10.17 10.96 -7.03
N LYS A 68 -10.34 12.27 -6.83
CA LYS A 68 -10.31 13.26 -7.93
C LYS A 68 -8.92 13.40 -8.54
N LEU A 69 -7.87 13.35 -7.72
CA LEU A 69 -6.48 13.54 -8.16
C LEU A 69 -5.81 12.27 -8.71
N ILE A 70 -6.32 11.09 -8.35
CA ILE A 70 -5.77 9.80 -8.78
C ILE A 70 -6.82 9.14 -9.68
N PRO A 71 -6.76 9.34 -11.01
CA PRO A 71 -7.78 8.78 -11.89
C PRO A 71 -7.78 7.26 -11.82
N SER A 72 -8.96 6.66 -11.96
CA SER A 72 -9.17 5.20 -11.87
C SER A 72 -8.87 4.61 -10.49
N SER A 73 -8.77 5.44 -9.45
CA SER A 73 -8.80 4.97 -8.06
C SER A 73 -10.24 4.82 -7.56
N PHE A 74 -10.44 3.98 -6.55
CA PHE A 74 -11.74 3.75 -5.94
C PHE A 74 -11.61 3.33 -4.47
N MET A 75 -12.71 3.39 -3.72
CA MET A 75 -12.75 2.96 -2.33
C MET A 75 -13.20 1.51 -2.21
N SER A 76 -12.42 0.66 -1.55
CA SER A 76 -12.80 -0.73 -1.26
C SER A 76 -13.43 -0.90 0.13
N ARG A 77 -13.07 -0.01 1.07
CA ARG A 77 -13.62 0.12 2.42
C ARG A 77 -13.56 1.59 2.83
N ALA A 78 -14.29 1.98 3.88
CA ALA A 78 -14.34 3.36 4.37
C ALA A 78 -12.97 3.98 4.74
N ASN A 79 -11.96 3.15 5.01
CA ASN A 79 -10.60 3.58 5.33
C ASN A 79 -9.54 3.09 4.32
N THR A 80 -9.96 2.61 3.15
CA THR A 80 -9.07 1.96 2.19
C THR A 80 -9.31 2.46 0.77
N LEU A 81 -8.27 3.09 0.21
CA LEU A 81 -8.20 3.55 -1.16
C LEU A 81 -7.47 2.51 -2.01
N VAL A 82 -7.98 2.20 -3.20
CA VAL A 82 -7.31 1.32 -4.17
C VAL A 82 -6.91 2.15 -5.37
N VAL A 83 -5.64 2.07 -5.77
CA VAL A 83 -5.08 2.82 -6.90
C VAL A 83 -4.43 1.87 -7.90
N PRO A 84 -4.43 2.17 -9.22
CA PRO A 84 -3.66 1.42 -10.20
C PRO A 84 -2.17 1.38 -9.83
N GLY A 85 -1.49 0.25 -10.05
CA GLY A 85 -0.10 0.08 -9.62
C GLY A 85 0.87 1.04 -10.30
N GLY A 86 0.66 1.37 -11.57
CA GLY A 86 1.40 2.41 -12.27
C GLY A 86 1.26 3.83 -11.67
N LYS A 87 0.27 4.05 -10.78
CA LYS A 87 0.02 5.33 -10.10
C LYS A 87 0.46 5.34 -8.64
N MET A 88 1.22 4.34 -8.20
CA MET A 88 1.69 4.25 -6.81
C MET A 88 2.49 5.49 -6.38
N SER A 89 3.46 5.94 -7.18
CA SER A 89 4.29 7.11 -6.86
C SER A 89 3.45 8.38 -6.77
N HIS A 90 2.55 8.60 -7.73
CA HIS A 90 1.61 9.73 -7.71
C HIS A 90 0.71 9.71 -6.46
N ALA A 91 0.24 8.53 -6.04
CA ALA A 91 -0.54 8.39 -4.81
C ALA A 91 0.30 8.76 -3.57
N ILE A 92 1.56 8.33 -3.51
CA ILE A 92 2.49 8.68 -2.42
C ILE A 92 2.73 10.19 -2.37
N GLU A 93 2.93 10.83 -3.52
CA GLU A 93 3.11 12.29 -3.65
C GLU A 93 1.89 13.09 -3.22
N ILE A 94 0.69 12.53 -3.28
CA ILE A 94 -0.52 13.20 -2.78
C ILE A 94 -0.69 12.96 -1.28
N ILE A 95 -0.40 11.74 -0.81
CA ILE A 95 -0.71 11.30 0.55
C ILE A 95 0.31 11.80 1.57
N LEU A 96 1.61 11.70 1.26
CA LEU A 96 2.66 11.94 2.26
C LEU A 96 2.99 13.41 2.51
N PRO A 97 3.02 14.32 1.52
CA PRO A 97 3.40 15.71 1.78
C PRO A 97 2.62 16.42 2.88
N PRO A 98 1.27 16.39 2.94
CA PRO A 98 0.56 17.05 4.04
C PRO A 98 0.95 16.49 5.41
N ILE A 99 1.15 15.17 5.51
CA ILE A 99 1.61 14.51 6.73
C ILE A 99 3.03 14.98 7.11
N MET A 100 3.93 15.10 6.13
CA MET A 100 5.30 15.58 6.37
C MET A 100 5.30 17.05 6.80
N HIS A 101 4.48 17.90 6.18
CA HIS A 101 4.33 19.29 6.58
C HIS A 101 3.85 19.40 8.03
N ASP A 102 2.81 18.64 8.41
CA ASP A 102 2.32 18.59 9.78
C ASP A 102 3.40 18.12 10.77
N LEU A 103 4.22 17.12 10.41
CA LEU A 103 5.31 16.63 11.25
C LEU A 103 6.41 17.67 11.45
N ILE A 104 6.76 18.43 10.41
CA ILE A 104 7.78 19.48 10.47
C ILE A 104 7.28 20.66 11.31
N GLU A 105 6.04 21.10 11.11
CA GLU A 105 5.45 22.21 11.86
C GLU A 105 5.32 21.91 13.35
N ASN A 106 4.98 20.66 13.69
CA ASN A 106 4.84 20.22 15.09
C ASN A 106 6.18 19.85 15.75
N LYS A 107 7.32 19.87 15.02
CA LYS A 107 8.64 19.53 15.59
C LYS A 107 9.11 20.51 16.68
N ASN A 108 8.71 21.78 16.58
CA ASN A 108 9.16 22.86 17.46
C ASN A 108 8.09 23.29 18.48
N LYS A 109 6.97 22.58 18.53
CA LYS A 109 5.94 22.73 19.58
C LYS A 109 6.19 21.71 20.67
#